data_AF-A0A838GE47-F1
#
_entry.id   AF-A0A838GE47-F1
#
_cell.length_a   1.000
_cell.length_b   1.000
_cell.length_c   1.000
_cell.angle_alpha   90.00
_cell.angle_beta   90.00
_cell.angle_gamma   90.00
#
_symmetry.space_group_name_H-M   'P 1'
#
loop_
_entity.id
_entity.type
_entity.pdbx_description
1 polymer ?
#
loop_
_entity_poly.entity_id
_entity_poly.type
_entity_poly.pdbx_seq_one_letter_code
_entity_poly.pdbx_strand_id
1 'polypeptide(L)'
;MRLAGTNEHHQIRRTGSAAALGGLLWVPFGVFEMLKPWGVDRVFRDDRGYEVVTDALLYRVYNLPGSLALLFTALALLGVYQLLGLPHGRTGNIGRILAYIALALAVLSAVGVSVAFDPLFTGPRIFGTLALGAGSFLAGVDAQRAGSASGWTAALLVLGMLGLFLLPLWPLVYALEVVPEGGGVGIIGLFGLGWALVGYRLRSLPSAAKHRIAAHETPLAG
;
A
#
# COMPACT_ATOMS: atom_id res chain seq x y z
N MET A 1 -20.85 29.20 8.62
CA MET A 1 -20.48 28.34 7.47
C MET A 1 -18.98 28.32 7.10
N ARG A 2 -18.02 28.66 7.99
CA ARG A 2 -16.56 28.68 7.67
C ARG A 2 -15.73 27.48 8.18
N LEU A 3 -16.33 26.53 8.88
CA LEU A 3 -15.60 25.42 9.53
C LEU A 3 -15.37 24.18 8.65
N ALA A 4 -16.08 24.04 7.52
CA ALA A 4 -15.97 22.86 6.65
C ALA A 4 -14.62 22.81 5.90
N GLY A 5 -14.11 23.95 5.44
CA GLY A 5 -12.90 23.99 4.60
C GLY A 5 -11.61 23.58 5.32
N THR A 6 -11.47 23.82 6.63
CA THR A 6 -10.23 23.52 7.35
C THR A 6 -9.99 22.02 7.51
N ASN A 7 -11.06 21.22 7.67
CA ASN A 7 -10.94 19.77 7.89
C ASN A 7 -10.49 19.03 6.62
N GLU A 8 -11.00 19.41 5.45
CA GLU A 8 -10.63 18.81 4.17
C GLU A 8 -9.15 19.03 3.84
N HIS A 9 -8.64 20.25 4.07
CA HIS A 9 -7.24 20.57 3.85
C HIS A 9 -6.31 19.72 4.73
N HIS A 10 -6.67 19.49 5.99
CA HIS A 10 -5.93 18.61 6.88
C HIS A 10 -5.97 17.15 6.43
N GLN A 11 -7.12 16.67 5.98
CA GLN A 11 -7.29 15.29 5.52
C GLN A 11 -6.46 15.02 4.26
N ILE A 12 -6.53 15.88 3.23
CA ILE A 12 -5.74 15.75 1.99
C ILE A 12 -4.24 15.71 2.30
N ARG A 13 -3.78 16.61 3.19
CA ARG A 13 -2.37 16.65 3.59
C ARG A 13 -1.96 15.40 4.34
N ARG A 14 -2.79 14.88 5.24
CA ARG A 14 -2.53 13.62 5.98
C ARG A 14 -2.46 12.42 5.03
N THR A 15 -3.47 12.25 4.16
CA THR A 15 -3.52 11.18 3.17
C THR A 15 -2.32 11.24 2.22
N GLY A 16 -2.03 12.42 1.68
CA GLY A 16 -0.87 12.60 0.79
C GLY A 16 0.47 12.34 1.48
N SER A 17 0.57 12.63 2.78
CA SER A 17 1.76 12.32 3.58
C SER A 17 1.92 10.83 3.84
N ALA A 18 0.84 10.15 4.20
CA ALA A 18 0.83 8.71 4.39
C ALA A 18 1.20 7.99 3.08
N ALA A 19 0.63 8.41 1.94
CA ALA A 19 0.96 7.85 0.62
C ALA A 19 2.45 8.06 0.28
N ALA A 20 2.97 9.27 0.49
CA ALA A 20 4.36 9.61 0.21
C ALA A 20 5.33 8.79 1.08
N LEU A 21 5.12 8.77 2.39
CA LEU A 21 5.97 8.05 3.32
C LEU A 21 5.89 6.54 3.09
N GLY A 22 4.68 6.00 2.93
CA GLY A 22 4.49 4.58 2.66
C GLY A 22 5.15 4.15 1.35
N GLY A 23 4.96 4.94 0.28
CA GLY A 23 5.59 4.72 -1.01
C GLY A 23 7.13 4.74 -0.95
N LEU A 24 7.69 5.74 -0.26
CA LEU A 24 9.14 5.85 -0.08
C LEU A 24 9.73 4.69 0.72
N LEU A 25 9.01 4.16 1.71
CA LEU A 25 9.48 3.05 2.56
C LEU A 25 9.48 1.68 1.86
N TRP A 26 8.69 1.51 0.80
CA TRP A 26 8.77 0.32 -0.05
C TRP A 26 10.11 0.19 -0.77
N VAL A 27 10.78 1.32 -1.09
CA VAL A 27 12.07 1.33 -1.78
C VAL A 27 13.20 0.71 -0.94
N PRO A 28 13.53 1.22 0.27
CA PRO A 28 14.54 0.61 1.11
C PRO A 28 14.15 -0.82 1.52
N PHE A 29 12.86 -1.12 1.68
CA PHE A 29 12.41 -2.50 1.87
C PHE A 29 12.80 -3.41 0.69
N GLY A 30 12.51 -3.00 -0.55
CA GLY A 30 12.90 -3.75 -1.74
C GLY A 30 14.42 -3.91 -1.85
N VAL A 31 15.18 -2.86 -1.54
CA VAL A 31 16.65 -2.95 -1.48
C VAL A 31 17.12 -3.94 -0.43
N PHE A 32 16.52 -3.94 0.77
CA PHE A 32 16.87 -4.90 1.80
C PHE A 32 16.49 -6.33 1.42
N GLU A 33 15.34 -6.56 0.77
CA GLU A 33 14.98 -7.87 0.21
C GLU A 33 16.00 -8.36 -0.84
N MET A 34 16.62 -7.45 -1.59
CA MET A 34 17.68 -7.79 -2.55
C MET A 34 19.03 -8.07 -1.89
N LEU A 35 19.39 -7.32 -0.85
CA LEU A 35 20.64 -7.51 -0.13
C LEU A 35 20.58 -8.72 0.80
N LYS A 36 19.36 -9.11 1.15
CA LYS A 36 19.04 -10.17 2.07
C LYS A 36 19.89 -11.42 1.73
N PRO A 37 19.84 -12.03 0.53
CA PRO A 37 20.62 -13.23 0.14
C PRO A 37 22.13 -13.16 0.37
N TRP A 38 22.72 -11.97 0.45
CA TRP A 38 24.17 -11.78 0.68
C TRP A 38 24.54 -11.59 2.16
N GLY A 39 23.57 -11.67 3.07
CA GLY A 39 23.78 -11.47 4.51
C GLY A 39 24.37 -12.69 5.23
N VAL A 40 25.27 -12.44 6.18
CA VAL A 40 26.03 -13.45 6.95
C VAL A 40 25.18 -14.21 7.99
N ASP A 41 23.97 -13.71 8.34
CA ASP A 41 23.17 -14.20 9.46
C ASP A 41 21.85 -14.87 9.03
N ARG A 42 21.95 -15.87 8.16
CA ARG A 42 20.82 -16.66 7.65
C ARG A 42 20.95 -18.12 7.99
N VAL A 43 19.81 -18.72 8.35
CA VAL A 43 19.67 -20.17 8.44
C VAL A 43 18.43 -20.57 7.67
N PHE A 44 18.60 -21.49 6.71
CA PHE A 44 17.47 -22.15 6.08
C PHE A 44 16.75 -23.01 7.11
N ARG A 45 15.44 -22.81 7.26
CA ARG A 45 14.62 -23.56 8.20
C ARG A 45 13.79 -24.58 7.45
N ASP A 46 14.19 -25.85 7.51
CA ASP A 46 13.49 -26.97 6.87
C ASP A 46 12.02 -27.07 7.32
N ASP A 47 11.73 -26.72 8.58
CA ASP A 47 10.37 -26.71 9.13
C ASP A 47 9.47 -25.62 8.53
N ARG A 48 10.06 -24.63 7.86
CA ARG A 48 9.37 -23.48 7.27
C ARG A 48 9.51 -23.38 5.75
N GLY A 49 10.53 -24.02 5.17
CA GLY A 49 10.81 -24.00 3.74
C GLY A 49 11.36 -22.67 3.22
N TYR A 50 11.94 -21.82 4.08
CA TYR A 50 12.58 -20.56 3.68
C TYR A 50 13.69 -20.14 4.66
N GLU A 51 14.54 -19.22 4.20
CA GLU A 51 15.63 -18.63 5.00
C GLU A 51 15.12 -17.59 6.00
N VAL A 52 15.61 -17.67 7.24
CA VAL A 52 15.27 -16.73 8.31
C VAL A 52 16.52 -16.00 8.78
N VAL A 53 16.38 -14.68 8.99
CA VAL A 53 17.44 -13.86 9.61
C VAL A 53 17.47 -14.15 11.10
N THR A 54 18.57 -14.69 11.60
CA THR A 54 18.69 -15.13 13.00
C THR A 54 19.03 -14.00 13.97
N ASP A 55 19.74 -12.98 13.50
CA ASP A 55 20.01 -11.79 14.31
C ASP A 55 18.76 -10.90 14.42
N ALA A 56 18.33 -10.64 15.65
CA ALA A 56 17.11 -9.89 15.92
C ALA A 56 17.18 -8.42 15.49
N LEU A 57 18.37 -7.80 15.53
CA LEU A 57 18.55 -6.41 15.12
C LEU A 57 18.48 -6.30 13.59
N LEU A 58 19.21 -7.15 12.87
CA LEU A 58 19.16 -7.22 11.40
C LEU A 58 17.75 -7.57 10.92
N TYR A 59 17.09 -8.51 11.59
CA TYR A 59 15.71 -8.86 11.28
C TYR A 59 14.79 -7.62 11.38
N ARG A 60 14.93 -6.79 12.42
CA ARG A 60 14.17 -5.55 12.55
C ARG A 60 14.53 -4.54 11.46
N VAL A 61 15.82 -4.30 11.25
CA VAL A 61 16.30 -3.32 10.27
C VAL A 61 15.81 -3.64 8.86
N TYR A 62 15.85 -4.91 8.46
CA TYR A 62 15.43 -5.34 7.13
C TYR A 62 13.91 -5.34 6.94
N ASN A 63 13.14 -5.68 7.98
CA ASN A 63 11.70 -5.91 7.83
C ASN A 63 10.81 -4.74 8.27
N LEU A 64 11.29 -3.86 9.16
CA LEU A 64 10.53 -2.71 9.67
C LEU A 64 10.10 -1.73 8.57
N PRO A 65 10.94 -1.40 7.56
CA PRO A 65 10.54 -0.51 6.48
C PRO A 65 9.31 -1.03 5.73
N GLY A 66 9.25 -2.33 5.43
CA GLY A 66 8.07 -2.93 4.81
C GLY A 66 6.81 -2.82 5.67
N SER A 67 6.95 -2.93 7.01
CA SER A 67 5.81 -2.86 7.95
C SER A 67 5.20 -1.49 7.96
N LEU A 68 6.06 -0.49 8.05
CA LEU A 68 5.68 0.90 8.01
C LEU A 68 5.15 1.28 6.63
N ALA A 69 5.76 0.77 5.55
CA ALA A 69 5.30 1.00 4.18
C ALA A 69 3.85 0.53 3.99
N LEU A 70 3.55 -0.71 4.37
CA LEU A 70 2.19 -1.25 4.31
C LEU A 70 1.22 -0.47 5.19
N LEU A 71 1.62 -0.12 6.41
CA LEU A 71 0.79 0.65 7.35
C LEU A 71 0.39 2.01 6.75
N PHE A 72 1.36 2.78 6.27
CA PHE A 72 1.13 4.12 5.75
C PHE A 72 0.36 4.09 4.42
N THR A 73 0.65 3.14 3.54
CA THR A 73 -0.12 2.97 2.29
C THR A 73 -1.56 2.51 2.53
N ALA A 74 -1.83 1.67 3.54
CA ALA A 74 -3.19 1.31 3.93
C ALA A 74 -3.97 2.51 4.50
N LEU A 75 -3.34 3.32 5.37
CA LEU A 75 -3.92 4.58 5.84
C LEU A 75 -4.19 5.55 4.69
N ALA A 76 -3.26 5.64 3.74
CA ALA A 76 -3.42 6.46 2.56
C ALA A 76 -4.60 5.99 1.69
N LEU A 77 -4.74 4.69 1.47
CA LEU A 77 -5.85 4.13 0.71
C LEU A 77 -7.20 4.45 1.38
N LEU A 78 -7.32 4.28 2.69
CA LEU A 78 -8.52 4.69 3.45
C LEU A 78 -8.81 6.19 3.28
N GLY A 79 -7.77 7.02 3.33
CA GLY A 79 -7.90 8.45 3.05
C GLY A 79 -8.34 8.75 1.61
N VAL A 80 -7.87 8.00 0.63
CA VAL A 80 -8.27 8.12 -0.79
C VAL A 80 -9.76 7.80 -0.95
N TYR A 81 -10.24 6.71 -0.34
CA TYR A 81 -11.67 6.37 -0.33
C TYR A 81 -12.55 7.50 0.21
N GLN A 82 -12.11 8.13 1.31
CA GLN A 82 -12.84 9.24 1.91
C GLN A 82 -12.78 10.51 1.04
N LEU A 83 -11.61 10.84 0.49
CA LEU A 83 -11.41 12.06 -0.30
C LEU A 83 -12.11 12.04 -1.65
N LEU A 84 -12.24 10.87 -2.26
CA LEU A 84 -12.88 10.72 -3.56
C LEU A 84 -14.40 10.56 -3.47
N GLY A 85 -14.98 10.60 -2.26
CA GLY A 85 -16.43 10.43 -2.06
C GLY A 85 -16.96 9.14 -2.71
N LEU A 86 -16.11 8.11 -2.79
CA LEU A 86 -16.40 6.92 -3.58
C LEU A 86 -17.73 6.30 -3.10
N PRO A 87 -18.68 6.06 -4.01
CA PRO A 87 -20.03 5.68 -3.64
C PRO A 87 -20.03 4.45 -2.72
N HIS A 88 -20.92 4.46 -1.72
CA HIS A 88 -21.11 3.36 -0.75
C HIS A 88 -21.75 2.11 -1.38
N GLY A 89 -21.57 1.90 -2.69
CA GLY A 89 -21.95 0.70 -3.39
C GLY A 89 -21.12 -0.51 -2.92
N ARG A 90 -21.54 -1.70 -3.34
CA ARG A 90 -20.93 -2.97 -2.92
C ARG A 90 -19.42 -3.02 -3.20
N THR A 91 -18.97 -2.50 -4.34
CA THR A 91 -17.55 -2.49 -4.75
C THR A 91 -16.70 -1.58 -3.84
N GLY A 92 -17.14 -0.34 -3.63
CA GLY A 92 -16.48 0.61 -2.73
C GLY A 92 -16.40 0.09 -1.29
N ASN A 93 -17.47 -0.52 -0.78
CA ASN A 93 -17.49 -1.12 0.56
C ASN A 93 -16.50 -2.28 0.70
N ILE A 94 -16.45 -3.20 -0.27
CA ILE A 94 -15.47 -4.31 -0.26
C ILE A 94 -14.05 -3.75 -0.27
N GLY A 95 -13.75 -2.78 -1.13
CA GLY A 95 -12.42 -2.19 -1.21
C GLY A 95 -12.01 -1.46 0.07
N ARG A 96 -12.94 -0.77 0.73
CA ARG A 96 -12.72 -0.15 2.05
C ARG A 96 -12.47 -1.19 3.14
N ILE A 97 -13.22 -2.29 3.15
CA ILE A 97 -12.99 -3.42 4.07
C ILE A 97 -11.59 -4.00 3.85
N LEU A 98 -11.18 -4.19 2.60
CA LEU A 98 -9.83 -4.66 2.27
C LEU A 98 -8.75 -3.69 2.74
N ALA A 99 -8.98 -2.38 2.63
CA ALA A 99 -8.05 -1.38 3.17
C ALA A 99 -7.94 -1.44 4.71
N TYR A 100 -9.03 -1.70 5.43
CA TYR A 100 -9.00 -1.94 6.88
C TYR A 100 -8.30 -3.26 7.25
N ILE A 101 -8.53 -4.33 6.47
CA ILE A 101 -7.83 -5.61 6.65
C ILE A 101 -6.32 -5.40 6.44
N ALA A 102 -5.94 -4.70 5.37
CA ALA A 102 -4.53 -4.36 5.10
C ALA A 102 -3.92 -3.58 6.27
N LEU A 103 -4.66 -2.62 6.83
CA LEU A 103 -4.21 -1.85 7.99
C LEU A 103 -4.01 -2.74 9.23
N ALA A 104 -4.98 -3.60 9.55
CA ALA A 104 -4.89 -4.50 10.69
C ALA A 104 -3.71 -5.48 10.56
N LEU A 105 -3.51 -6.03 9.36
CA LEU A 105 -2.39 -6.91 9.05
C LEU A 105 -1.05 -6.17 9.05
N ALA A 106 -1.01 -4.89 8.67
CA ALA A 106 0.18 -4.06 8.78
C ALA A 106 0.59 -3.84 10.23
N VAL A 107 -0.36 -3.57 11.12
CA VAL A 107 -0.12 -3.45 12.57
C VAL A 107 0.40 -4.78 13.11
N LEU A 108 -0.25 -5.89 12.77
CA LEU A 108 0.17 -7.22 13.20
C LEU A 108 1.60 -7.54 12.73
N SER A 109 1.90 -7.21 11.47
CA SER A 109 3.23 -7.34 10.90
C SER A 109 4.27 -6.47 11.63
N ALA A 110 3.93 -5.23 11.99
CA ALA A 110 4.80 -4.34 12.76
C ALA A 110 5.08 -4.88 14.17
N VAL A 111 4.07 -5.48 14.83
CA VAL A 111 4.24 -6.18 16.11
C VAL A 111 5.18 -7.36 15.94
N GLY A 112 4.96 -8.22 14.93
CA GLY A 112 5.84 -9.34 14.60
C GLY A 112 7.29 -8.93 14.39
N VAL A 113 7.53 -7.81 13.69
CA VAL A 113 8.88 -7.24 13.53
C VAL A 113 9.48 -6.81 14.88
N SER A 114 8.70 -6.12 15.70
CA SER A 114 9.16 -5.57 16.98
C SER A 114 9.64 -6.66 17.94
N VAL A 115 8.89 -7.77 18.03
CA VAL A 115 9.25 -8.92 18.87
C VAL A 115 10.11 -9.98 18.15
N ALA A 116 10.58 -9.70 16.94
CA ALA A 116 11.36 -10.62 16.10
C ALA A 116 10.68 -12.00 15.89
N PHE A 117 9.35 -12.00 15.77
CA PHE A 117 8.54 -13.20 15.57
C PHE A 117 8.03 -13.29 14.13
N ASP A 118 8.78 -14.04 13.33
CA ASP A 118 8.62 -14.18 11.89
C ASP A 118 7.22 -14.63 11.39
N PRO A 119 6.53 -15.61 12.00
CA PRO A 119 5.19 -16.00 11.56
C PRO A 119 4.16 -14.85 11.64
N LEU A 120 4.31 -13.99 12.65
CA LEU A 120 3.45 -12.82 12.87
C LEU A 120 3.84 -11.63 11.98
N PHE A 121 5.01 -11.68 11.35
CA PHE A 121 5.45 -10.72 10.34
C PHE A 121 5.05 -11.15 8.93
N THR A 122 5.47 -12.36 8.52
CA THR A 122 5.45 -12.83 7.13
C THR A 122 4.03 -13.02 6.62
N GLY A 123 3.20 -13.79 7.34
CA GLY A 123 1.80 -14.00 6.95
C GLY A 123 1.03 -12.68 6.81
N PRO A 124 0.99 -11.84 7.86
CA PRO A 124 0.29 -10.56 7.80
C PRO A 124 0.84 -9.60 6.74
N ARG A 125 2.16 -9.58 6.49
CA ARG A 125 2.74 -8.78 5.39
C ARG A 125 2.19 -9.21 4.04
N ILE A 126 2.20 -10.51 3.76
CA ILE A 126 1.77 -11.07 2.46
C ILE A 126 0.30 -10.78 2.23
N PHE A 127 -0.58 -11.20 3.14
CA PHE A 127 -2.02 -10.99 3.01
C PHE A 127 -2.41 -9.52 3.08
N GLY A 128 -1.68 -8.71 3.86
CA GLY A 128 -1.92 -7.27 3.93
C GLY A 128 -1.59 -6.56 2.63
N THR A 129 -0.49 -6.95 1.96
CA THR A 129 -0.12 -6.40 0.65
C THR A 129 -1.13 -6.78 -0.44
N LEU A 130 -1.64 -8.01 -0.42
CA LEU A 130 -2.75 -8.42 -1.28
C LEU A 130 -4.00 -7.57 -1.05
N ALA A 131 -4.41 -7.45 0.21
CA ALA A 131 -5.60 -6.69 0.58
C ALA A 131 -5.45 -5.22 0.15
N LEU A 132 -4.25 -4.64 0.29
CA LEU A 132 -3.93 -3.31 -0.19
C LEU A 132 -4.02 -3.21 -1.72
N GLY A 133 -3.44 -4.17 -2.46
CA GLY A 133 -3.50 -4.23 -3.92
C GLY A 133 -4.94 -4.34 -4.43
N ALA A 134 -5.69 -5.32 -3.91
CA ALA A 134 -7.10 -5.51 -4.22
C ALA A 134 -7.94 -4.26 -3.88
N GLY A 135 -7.74 -3.68 -2.70
CA GLY A 135 -8.42 -2.44 -2.29
C GLY A 135 -8.09 -1.27 -3.22
N SER A 136 -6.83 -1.10 -3.62
CA SER A 136 -6.42 -0.04 -4.55
C SER A 136 -7.04 -0.23 -5.94
N PHE A 137 -7.08 -1.47 -6.43
CA PHE A 137 -7.73 -1.81 -7.69
C PHE A 137 -9.23 -1.50 -7.65
N LEU A 138 -9.93 -1.92 -6.58
CA LEU A 138 -11.35 -1.63 -6.41
C LEU A 138 -11.62 -0.13 -6.28
N ALA A 139 -10.73 0.63 -5.62
CA ALA A 139 -10.83 2.09 -5.56
C ALA A 139 -10.76 2.71 -6.96
N GLY A 140 -9.85 2.22 -7.80
CA GLY A 140 -9.75 2.62 -9.21
C GLY A 140 -11.00 2.28 -10.02
N VAL A 141 -11.51 1.05 -9.90
CA VAL A 141 -12.75 0.63 -10.59
C VAL A 141 -13.94 1.50 -10.18
N ASP A 142 -14.07 1.79 -8.89
CA ASP A 142 -15.18 2.59 -8.36
C ASP A 142 -15.07 4.06 -8.80
N ALA A 143 -13.86 4.64 -8.77
CA ALA A 143 -13.59 5.97 -9.32
C ALA A 143 -13.94 6.07 -10.81
N GLN A 144 -13.61 5.03 -11.59
CA GLN A 144 -13.95 4.97 -13.02
C GLN A 144 -15.47 4.95 -13.24
N ARG A 145 -16.20 4.14 -12.46
CA ARG A 145 -17.67 4.03 -12.53
C ARG A 145 -18.37 5.31 -12.12
N ALA A 146 -17.81 6.05 -11.17
CA ALA A 146 -18.30 7.36 -10.75
C ALA A 146 -18.05 8.48 -11.79
N GLY A 147 -17.52 8.16 -12.98
CA GLY A 147 -17.22 9.14 -14.02
C GLY A 147 -15.98 9.98 -13.74
N SER A 148 -15.19 9.64 -12.72
CA SER A 148 -13.92 10.30 -12.43
C SER A 148 -12.84 9.76 -13.37
N ALA A 149 -12.86 10.22 -14.63
CA ALA A 149 -11.86 9.86 -15.66
C ALA A 149 -10.55 10.66 -15.49
N SER A 150 -10.03 10.74 -14.27
CA SER A 150 -8.79 11.44 -13.97
C SER A 150 -7.60 10.47 -13.95
N GLY A 151 -6.38 10.99 -14.10
CA GLY A 151 -5.15 10.19 -13.99
C GLY A 151 -5.01 9.40 -12.67
N TRP A 152 -5.77 9.77 -11.64
CA TRP A 152 -5.86 9.06 -10.36
C TRP A 152 -6.44 7.66 -10.48
N THR A 153 -7.46 7.51 -11.30
CA THR A 153 -8.16 6.26 -11.54
C THR A 153 -7.21 5.23 -12.17
N ALA A 154 -6.49 5.65 -13.21
CA ALA A 154 -5.47 4.82 -13.85
C ALA A 154 -4.33 4.47 -12.88
N ALA A 155 -3.86 5.43 -12.08
CA ALA A 155 -2.82 5.18 -11.08
C ALA A 155 -3.24 4.14 -10.04
N LEU A 156 -4.46 4.22 -9.51
CA LEU A 156 -4.99 3.26 -8.53
C LEU A 156 -5.18 1.87 -9.13
N LEU A 157 -5.65 1.77 -10.39
CA LEU A 157 -5.75 0.49 -11.10
C LEU A 157 -4.38 -0.15 -11.30
N VAL A 158 -3.39 0.62 -11.78
CA VAL A 158 -2.03 0.12 -11.98
C VAL A 158 -1.39 -0.29 -10.66
N LEU A 159 -1.50 0.54 -9.62
CA LEU A 159 -1.02 0.20 -8.28
C LEU A 159 -1.69 -1.04 -7.73
N GLY A 160 -3.00 -1.18 -7.92
CA GLY A 160 -3.75 -2.34 -7.49
C GLY A 160 -3.29 -3.62 -8.19
N MET A 161 -3.08 -3.57 -9.50
CA MET A 161 -2.51 -4.68 -10.27
C MET A 161 -1.11 -5.04 -9.78
N LEU A 162 -0.22 -4.05 -9.62
CA LEU A 162 1.13 -4.27 -9.09
C LEU A 162 1.09 -4.93 -7.70
N GLY A 163 0.21 -4.46 -6.82
CA GLY A 163 0.02 -5.03 -5.48
C GLY A 163 -0.48 -6.48 -5.50
N LEU A 164 -1.36 -6.83 -6.45
CA LEU A 164 -1.82 -8.20 -6.65
C LEU A 164 -0.74 -9.11 -7.25
N PHE A 165 0.10 -8.58 -8.14
CA PHE A 165 1.21 -9.32 -8.75
C PHE A 165 2.38 -9.58 -7.80
N LEU A 166 2.51 -8.83 -6.71
CA LEU A 166 3.57 -9.06 -5.70
C LEU A 166 3.52 -10.47 -5.10
N LEU A 167 2.35 -11.12 -5.06
CA LEU A 167 2.21 -12.45 -4.46
C LEU A 167 2.61 -13.63 -5.36
N PRO A 168 2.10 -13.77 -6.60
CA PRO A 168 2.52 -14.88 -7.46
C PRO A 168 4.02 -14.86 -7.75
N LEU A 169 4.67 -13.69 -7.67
CA LEU A 169 6.12 -13.59 -7.84
C LEU A 169 6.89 -14.35 -6.77
N TRP A 170 6.40 -14.49 -5.55
CA TRP A 170 7.17 -15.16 -4.50
C TRP A 170 7.32 -16.67 -4.79
N PRO A 171 6.23 -17.42 -5.04
CA PRO A 171 6.34 -18.79 -5.53
C PRO A 171 7.03 -18.88 -6.89
N LEU A 172 6.85 -17.91 -7.79
CA LEU A 172 7.52 -17.94 -9.10
C LEU A 172 9.04 -17.76 -8.98
N VAL A 173 9.51 -16.88 -8.10
CA VAL A 173 10.93 -16.64 -7.86
C VAL A 173 11.56 -17.90 -7.26
N TYR A 174 10.89 -18.53 -6.30
CA TYR A 174 11.33 -19.80 -5.73
C TYR A 174 11.24 -20.98 -6.72
N ALA A 175 10.21 -21.04 -7.56
CA ALA A 175 9.96 -22.18 -8.44
C ALA A 175 10.70 -22.09 -9.78
N LEU A 176 10.94 -20.89 -10.29
CA LEU A 176 11.58 -20.72 -11.59
C LEU A 176 13.08 -20.54 -11.49
N GLU A 177 13.67 -20.15 -10.33
CA GLU A 177 15.09 -19.76 -10.15
C GLU A 177 15.63 -18.70 -11.15
N VAL A 178 14.83 -18.33 -12.15
CA VAL A 178 15.18 -17.60 -13.37
C VAL A 178 14.55 -16.21 -13.37
N VAL A 179 13.55 -15.95 -12.51
CA VAL A 179 13.14 -14.57 -12.25
C VAL A 179 14.22 -13.98 -11.34
N PRO A 180 15.11 -13.10 -11.85
CA PRO A 180 16.13 -12.51 -11.02
C PRO A 180 15.44 -11.82 -9.85
N GLU A 181 16.00 -11.91 -8.65
CA GLU A 181 15.54 -11.20 -7.46
C GLU A 181 15.26 -9.71 -7.77
N GLY A 182 15.98 -9.14 -8.75
CA GLY A 182 15.75 -7.82 -9.33
C GLY A 182 14.35 -7.57 -9.91
N GLY A 183 13.63 -8.58 -10.41
CA GLY A 183 12.26 -8.46 -10.88
C GLY A 183 11.27 -8.16 -9.75
N GLY A 184 11.40 -8.86 -8.62
CA GLY A 184 10.62 -8.60 -7.41
C GLY A 184 10.90 -7.20 -6.85
N VAL A 185 12.18 -6.83 -6.77
CA VAL A 185 12.64 -5.50 -6.33
C VAL A 185 12.10 -4.40 -7.25
N GLY A 186 12.13 -4.62 -8.57
CA GLY A 186 11.59 -3.69 -9.54
C GLY A 186 10.10 -3.44 -9.34
N ILE A 187 9.32 -4.49 -9.08
CA ILE A 187 7.87 -4.37 -8.86
C ILE A 187 7.57 -3.70 -7.52
N ILE A 188 8.29 -4.04 -6.44
CA ILE A 188 8.20 -3.36 -5.14
C ILE A 188 8.55 -1.87 -5.30
N GLY A 189 9.63 -1.57 -6.02
CA GLY A 189 10.08 -0.21 -6.29
C GLY A 189 9.05 0.60 -7.08
N LEU A 190 8.50 0.05 -8.17
CA LEU A 190 7.45 0.68 -8.96
C LEU A 190 6.17 0.89 -8.15
N PHE A 191 5.77 -0.08 -7.35
CA PHE A 191 4.63 0.03 -6.44
C PHE A 191 4.84 1.16 -5.42
N GLY A 192 6.02 1.21 -4.79
CA GLY A 192 6.42 2.26 -3.86
C GLY A 192 6.43 3.65 -4.50
N LEU A 193 7.09 3.79 -5.65
CA LEU A 193 7.16 5.03 -6.40
C LEU A 193 5.78 5.52 -6.85
N GLY A 194 4.90 4.61 -7.26
CA GLY A 194 3.53 4.96 -7.63
C GLY A 194 2.74 5.53 -6.44
N TRP A 195 2.85 4.93 -5.26
CA TRP A 195 2.26 5.49 -4.03
C TRP A 195 2.90 6.83 -3.62
N ALA A 196 4.21 6.98 -3.80
CA ALA A 196 4.90 8.23 -3.53
C ALA A 196 4.40 9.35 -4.44
N LEU A 197 4.22 9.05 -5.73
CA LEU A 197 3.67 9.97 -6.73
C LEU A 197 2.22 10.34 -6.41
N VAL A 198 1.40 9.36 -5.97
CA VAL A 198 0.03 9.60 -5.48
C VAL A 198 0.07 10.60 -4.32
N GLY A 199 0.96 10.41 -3.36
CA GLY A 199 1.12 11.32 -2.23
C GLY A 199 1.53 12.75 -2.62
N TYR A 200 2.50 12.86 -3.53
CA TYR A 200 2.94 14.15 -4.07
C TYR A 200 1.81 14.87 -4.80
N ARG A 201 1.09 14.15 -5.68
CA ARG A 201 0.00 14.70 -6.46
C ARG A 201 -1.15 15.19 -5.56
N LEU A 202 -1.49 14.46 -4.49
CA LEU A 202 -2.56 14.84 -3.55
C LEU A 202 -2.22 16.14 -2.83
N ARG A 203 -0.94 16.32 -2.47
CA ARG A 203 -0.43 17.55 -1.85
C ARG A 203 -0.44 18.74 -2.82
N SER A 204 -0.22 18.51 -4.11
CA SER A 204 -0.18 19.55 -5.16
C SER A 204 -1.54 20.01 -5.68
N LEU A 205 -2.65 19.37 -5.27
CA LEU A 205 -3.98 19.74 -5.75
C LEU A 205 -4.33 21.20 -5.37
N PRO A 206 -4.62 22.09 -6.34
CA PRO A 206 -5.04 23.46 -6.08
C PRO A 206 -6.32 23.49 -5.25
N SER A 207 -6.47 24.48 -4.36
CA SER A 207 -7.66 24.62 -3.50
C SER A 207 -8.98 24.68 -4.31
N ALA A 208 -8.96 25.22 -5.53
CA ALA A 208 -10.12 25.26 -6.40
C ALA A 208 -10.55 23.89 -6.98
N ALA A 209 -9.62 22.96 -7.18
CA ALA A 209 -9.93 21.60 -7.62
C ALA A 209 -10.56 20.76 -6.49
N LYS A 210 -10.26 21.10 -5.22
CA LYS A 210 -10.84 20.45 -4.03
C LYS A 210 -12.35 20.71 -3.95
N HIS A 211 -12.78 21.92 -4.28
CA HIS A 211 -14.20 22.29 -4.29
C HIS A 211 -15.02 21.61 -5.41
N ARG A 212 -14.41 21.22 -6.55
CA ARG A 212 -15.13 20.49 -7.60
C ARG A 212 -15.38 19.03 -7.26
N ILE A 213 -14.49 18.41 -6.48
CA ILE A 213 -14.72 17.06 -5.96
C ILE A 213 -15.93 17.09 -5.00
N ALA A 214 -16.02 18.11 -4.14
CA ALA A 214 -17.17 18.31 -3.25
C ALA A 214 -18.47 18.70 -3.99
N ALA A 215 -18.38 19.42 -5.12
CA ALA A 215 -19.57 19.89 -5.85
C ALA A 215 -20.29 18.81 -6.66
N HIS A 216 -19.66 17.67 -6.94
CA HIS A 216 -20.35 16.52 -7.55
C HIS A 216 -21.24 15.74 -6.56
N GLU A 217 -21.24 16.09 -5.27
CA GLU A 217 -22.07 15.48 -4.23
C GLU A 217 -23.43 16.13 -4.01
N THR A 218 -23.82 17.16 -4.77
CA THR A 218 -25.23 17.61 -4.77
C THR A 218 -26.01 16.78 -5.80
N PRO A 219 -26.74 15.72 -5.39
CA PRO A 219 -27.77 15.17 -6.25
C PRO A 219 -28.74 16.32 -6.52
N LEU A 220 -29.04 16.56 -7.79
CA LEU A 220 -30.23 17.32 -8.15
C LEU A 220 -31.39 16.59 -7.47
N ALA A 221 -31.88 17.16 -6.38
CA ALA A 221 -33.08 16.68 -5.71
C ALA A 221 -34.20 16.76 -6.74
N GLY A 222 -34.55 15.60 -7.29
CA GLY A 222 -35.69 15.35 -8.16
C GLY A 222 -36.53 14.26 -7.55
#